data_AF-A0A9E4V7K2-F1
#
_entry.id   AF-A0A9E4V7K2-F1
#
_cell.length_a   1.000
_cell.length_b   1.000
_cell.length_c   1.000
_cell.angle_alpha   90.00
_cell.angle_beta   90.00
_cell.angle_gamma   90.00
#
_symmetry.space_group_name_H-M   'P 1'
#
loop_
_entity.id
_entity.type
_entity.pdbx_description
1 polymer ?
#
loop_
_entity_poly.entity_id
_entity_poly.type
_entity_poly.pdbx_seq_one_letter_code
_entity_poly.pdbx_strand_id
1 'polypeptide(L)'
;MPPDSSADSLSSPAIKVGSRGSALALIQDHVVIGRLKANSPNLNFEVDTVRTRGDADQTSSLAGMGLGIFVKELEQELLNGKLDIAVHSLKDMPTQLTDGLVLGAVLSREDPRDVLVNRFGCSLEELPEGAKIGTSSPRRAA
;
A
#
# COMPACT_ATOMS: atom_id res chain seq x y z
N MET A 1 -47.97 14.83 -26.27
CA MET A 1 -47.18 13.77 -25.60
C MET A 1 -45.74 14.25 -25.55
N PRO A 2 -45.14 14.39 -24.36
CA PRO A 2 -43.70 14.63 -24.28
C PRO A 2 -42.95 13.34 -24.66
N PRO A 3 -41.75 13.44 -25.24
CA PRO A 3 -40.84 12.30 -25.30
C PRO A 3 -40.15 12.14 -23.94
N ASP A 4 -40.42 11.02 -23.28
CA ASP A 4 -39.51 10.45 -22.29
C ASP A 4 -38.19 10.12 -22.99
N SER A 5 -37.09 10.73 -22.52
CA SER A 5 -35.74 10.26 -22.82
C SER A 5 -34.93 10.35 -21.52
N SER A 6 -35.26 9.43 -20.63
CA SER A 6 -34.44 9.04 -19.49
C SER A 6 -33.08 8.57 -20.00
N ALA A 7 -32.10 9.45 -19.94
CA ALA A 7 -30.70 9.08 -20.03
C ALA A 7 -30.34 8.26 -18.77
N ASP A 8 -30.52 6.94 -18.85
CA ASP A 8 -29.89 6.01 -17.91
C ASP A 8 -28.38 6.09 -18.14
N SER A 9 -27.72 6.96 -17.39
CA SER A 9 -26.28 6.95 -17.24
C SER A 9 -25.90 5.64 -16.55
N LEU A 10 -25.46 4.65 -17.33
CA LEU A 10 -24.77 3.45 -16.85
C LEU A 10 -23.49 3.89 -16.12
N SER A 11 -23.62 4.24 -14.84
CA SER A 11 -22.46 4.42 -13.97
C SER A 11 -21.76 3.07 -13.90
N SER A 12 -20.56 2.99 -14.48
CA SER A 12 -19.73 1.79 -14.36
C SER A 12 -19.51 1.51 -12.87
N PRO A 13 -19.64 0.25 -12.41
CA PRO A 13 -19.39 -0.09 -11.02
C PRO A 13 -18.00 0.41 -10.60
N ALA A 14 -17.91 0.96 -9.39
CA ALA A 14 -16.66 1.48 -8.88
C ALA A 14 -15.64 0.35 -8.75
N ILE A 15 -14.41 0.61 -9.18
CA ILE A 15 -13.27 -0.29 -9.02
C ILE A 15 -12.89 -0.29 -7.54
N LYS A 16 -12.90 -1.46 -6.92
CA LYS A 16 -12.58 -1.65 -5.50
C LYS A 16 -11.08 -1.79 -5.31
N VAL A 17 -10.51 -0.82 -4.61
CA VAL A 17 -9.08 -0.70 -4.33
C VAL A 17 -8.82 -1.16 -2.91
N GLY A 18 -8.14 -2.30 -2.78
CA GLY A 18 -7.68 -2.85 -1.52
C GLY A 18 -6.55 -2.04 -0.91
N SER A 19 -6.75 -1.61 0.32
CA SER A 19 -5.78 -0.84 1.09
C SER A 19 -5.51 -1.43 2.47
N ARG A 20 -4.33 -1.15 3.00
CA ARG A 20 -4.04 -1.30 4.43
C ARG A 20 -4.52 -0.07 5.21
N GLY A 21 -4.91 -0.25 6.46
CA GLY A 21 -5.43 0.86 7.30
C GLY A 21 -4.41 1.92 7.73
N SER A 22 -3.13 1.78 7.35
CA SER A 22 -2.10 2.77 7.71
C SER A 22 -2.23 4.05 6.89
N ALA A 23 -1.90 5.21 7.48
CA ALA A 23 -1.96 6.50 6.79
C ALA A 23 -1.11 6.53 5.49
N LEU A 24 0.07 5.90 5.51
CA LEU A 24 0.93 5.83 4.33
C LEU A 24 0.30 4.99 3.21
N ALA A 25 -0.32 3.86 3.54
CA ALA A 25 -1.00 3.01 2.55
C ALA A 25 -2.15 3.77 1.87
N LEU A 26 -3.01 4.41 2.66
CA LEU A 26 -4.08 5.25 2.11
C LEU A 26 -3.54 6.35 1.18
N ILE A 27 -2.44 7.02 1.55
CA ILE A 27 -1.81 8.01 0.67
C ILE A 27 -1.34 7.37 -0.63
N GLN A 28 -0.74 6.19 -0.59
CA GLN A 28 -0.32 5.45 -1.79
C GLN A 28 -1.51 5.10 -2.70
N ASP A 29 -2.64 4.69 -2.13
CA ASP A 29 -3.86 4.44 -2.92
C ASP A 29 -4.35 5.70 -3.61
N HIS A 30 -4.41 6.83 -2.89
CA HIS A 30 -4.85 8.10 -3.47
C HIS A 30 -3.92 8.56 -4.59
N VAL A 31 -2.61 8.32 -4.49
CA VAL A 31 -1.66 8.61 -5.58
C VAL A 31 -1.97 7.74 -6.81
N VAL A 32 -2.20 6.44 -6.62
CA VAL A 32 -2.54 5.52 -7.72
C VAL A 32 -3.88 5.91 -8.35
N ILE A 33 -4.92 6.10 -7.54
CA ILE A 33 -6.27 6.49 -7.98
C ILE A 33 -6.21 7.84 -8.70
N GLY A 34 -5.43 8.81 -8.21
CA GLY A 34 -5.26 10.11 -8.86
C GLY A 34 -4.68 9.97 -10.26
N ARG A 35 -3.66 9.13 -10.44
CA ARG A 35 -3.08 8.83 -11.77
C ARG A 35 -4.05 8.08 -12.67
N LEU A 36 -4.82 7.14 -12.13
CA LEU A 36 -5.82 6.40 -12.90
C LEU A 36 -6.96 7.31 -13.35
N LYS A 37 -7.50 8.14 -12.47
CA LYS A 37 -8.54 9.13 -12.80
C LYS A 37 -8.07 10.16 -13.84
N ALA A 38 -6.81 10.57 -13.80
CA ALA A 38 -6.25 11.49 -14.80
C ALA A 38 -6.22 10.87 -16.21
N ASN A 39 -6.02 9.56 -16.33
CA ASN A 39 -6.00 8.85 -17.61
C ASN A 39 -7.39 8.32 -18.03
N SER A 40 -8.25 8.04 -17.05
CA SER A 40 -9.60 7.48 -17.24
C SER A 40 -10.61 8.19 -16.34
N PRO A 41 -11.05 9.42 -16.69
CA PRO A 41 -11.91 10.24 -15.83
C PRO A 41 -13.29 9.65 -15.53
N ASN A 42 -13.76 8.74 -16.39
CA ASN A 42 -15.06 8.09 -16.28
C ASN A 42 -15.07 6.90 -15.30
N LEU A 43 -13.89 6.47 -14.81
CA LEU A 43 -13.79 5.38 -13.86
C LEU A 43 -13.98 5.88 -12.42
N ASN A 44 -14.84 5.19 -11.69
CA ASN A 44 -15.02 5.39 -10.26
C ASN A 44 -14.14 4.42 -9.48
N PHE A 45 -13.68 4.85 -8.31
CA PHE A 45 -12.81 4.07 -7.43
C PHE A 45 -13.31 4.17 -6.00
N GLU A 46 -13.36 3.05 -5.31
CA GLU A 46 -13.71 2.93 -3.89
C GLU A 46 -12.55 2.28 -3.15
N VAL A 47 -12.13 2.84 -2.02
CA VAL A 47 -11.02 2.30 -1.23
C VAL A 47 -11.57 1.45 -0.11
N ASP A 48 -11.33 0.14 -0.20
CA ASP A 48 -11.70 -0.83 0.82
C ASP A 48 -10.50 -1.13 1.71
N THR A 49 -10.60 -0.70 2.97
CA THR A 49 -9.56 -0.93 3.97
C THR A 49 -9.67 -2.34 4.54
N VAL A 50 -8.70 -3.20 4.23
CA VAL A 50 -8.59 -4.55 4.78
C VAL A 50 -7.73 -4.52 6.03
N ARG A 51 -8.29 -4.95 7.16
CA ARG A 51 -7.51 -5.13 8.40
C ARG A 51 -6.60 -6.35 8.27
N THR A 52 -5.30 -6.11 8.13
CA THR A 52 -4.29 -7.19 8.08
C THR A 52 -3.87 -7.61 9.49
N ARG A 53 -3.43 -8.87 9.66
CA ARG A 53 -2.93 -9.36 10.94
C ARG A 53 -1.68 -8.61 11.42
N GLY A 54 -0.84 -8.15 10.48
CA GLY A 54 0.32 -7.32 10.81
C GLY A 54 -0.02 -5.92 11.34
N ASP A 55 -1.21 -5.39 11.06
CA ASP A 55 -1.67 -4.13 11.67
C ASP A 55 -2.21 -4.34 13.10
N ALA A 56 -2.60 -5.58 13.44
CA ALA A 56 -3.14 -5.93 14.76
C ALA A 56 -2.06 -6.29 15.80
N ASP A 57 -0.88 -6.75 15.37
CA ASP A 57 0.25 -7.04 16.26
C ASP A 57 1.37 -6.00 16.08
N GLN A 58 1.36 -4.97 16.93
CA GLN A 58 2.41 -3.93 16.98
C GLN A 58 3.55 -4.28 17.96
N THR A 59 3.45 -5.42 18.65
CA THR A 59 4.30 -5.76 19.80
C THR A 59 5.38 -6.78 19.47
N SER A 60 5.17 -7.62 18.46
CA SER A 60 6.15 -8.64 18.10
C SER A 60 7.21 -8.10 17.12
N SER A 61 8.44 -8.60 17.21
CA SER A 61 9.52 -8.22 16.30
C SER A 61 9.19 -8.65 14.85
N LEU A 62 9.39 -7.75 13.89
CA LEU A 62 9.26 -8.02 12.44
C LEU A 62 10.07 -9.25 11.99
N ALA A 63 11.18 -9.55 12.68
CA ALA A 63 12.00 -10.72 12.38
C ALA A 63 11.28 -12.07 12.62
N GLY A 64 10.25 -12.09 13.46
CA GLY A 64 9.50 -13.31 13.82
C GLY A 64 8.18 -13.50 13.09
N MET A 65 7.67 -12.49 12.39
CA MET A 65 6.31 -12.55 11.82
C MET A 65 6.22 -13.20 10.43
N GLY A 66 7.35 -13.47 9.76
CA GLY A 66 7.38 -14.07 8.44
C GLY A 66 7.13 -13.09 7.28
N LEU A 67 7.56 -13.47 6.08
CA LEU A 67 7.40 -12.68 4.86
C LEU A 67 5.93 -12.66 4.40
N GLY A 68 5.40 -11.50 4.04
CA GLY A 68 4.07 -11.37 3.41
C GLY A 68 2.87 -11.23 4.36
N ILE A 69 3.06 -10.99 5.67
CA ILE A 69 1.95 -10.80 6.64
C ILE A 69 1.00 -9.65 6.31
N PHE A 70 1.45 -8.70 5.50
CA PHE A 70 0.68 -7.52 5.13
C PHE A 70 -0.02 -7.67 3.78
N VAL A 71 0.23 -8.79 3.08
CA VAL A 71 -0.17 -8.99 1.69
C VAL A 71 -1.22 -10.10 1.58
N LYS A 72 -1.11 -11.16 2.40
CA LYS A 72 -1.99 -12.34 2.33
C LYS A 72 -3.48 -12.01 2.43
N GLU A 73 -3.90 -11.16 3.37
CA GLU A 73 -5.32 -10.82 3.51
C GLU A 73 -5.86 -10.06 2.29
N LEU A 74 -5.08 -9.14 1.72
CA LEU A 74 -5.45 -8.41 0.51
C LEU A 74 -5.51 -9.35 -0.71
N GLU A 75 -4.54 -10.26 -0.85
CA GLU A 75 -4.53 -11.26 -1.91
C GLU A 75 -5.74 -12.20 -1.85
N GLN A 76 -6.17 -12.62 -0.65
CA GLN A 76 -7.37 -13.44 -0.50
C GLN A 76 -8.63 -12.69 -0.94
N GLU A 77 -8.76 -11.42 -0.60
CA GLU A 77 -9.92 -10.62 -1.00
C GLU A 77 -9.92 -10.32 -2.52
N LEU A 78 -8.74 -10.21 -3.15
CA LEU A 78 -8.59 -10.15 -4.61
C LEU A 78 -9.01 -11.47 -5.28
N LEU A 79 -8.52 -12.61 -4.78
CA LEU A 79 -8.87 -13.94 -5.31
C LEU A 79 -10.37 -14.26 -5.16
N ASN A 80 -10.99 -13.77 -4.09
CA ASN A 80 -12.43 -13.90 -3.85
C ASN A 80 -13.28 -12.93 -4.68
N GLY A 81 -12.66 -12.08 -5.52
CA GLY A 81 -13.36 -11.09 -6.35
C GLY A 81 -14.05 -9.99 -5.55
N LYS A 82 -13.65 -9.78 -4.29
CA LYS A 82 -14.18 -8.69 -3.46
C LYS A 82 -13.45 -7.38 -3.72
N LEU A 83 -12.18 -7.46 -4.13
CA LEU A 83 -11.35 -6.35 -4.57
C LEU A 83 -10.98 -6.55 -6.03
N ASP A 84 -10.81 -5.45 -6.76
CA ASP A 84 -10.38 -5.49 -8.16
C ASP A 84 -8.86 -5.26 -8.28
N ILE A 85 -8.31 -4.36 -7.46
CA ILE A 85 -6.88 -4.06 -7.40
C ILE A 85 -6.44 -3.86 -5.95
N ALA A 86 -5.14 -4.05 -5.66
CA ALA A 86 -4.54 -3.67 -4.39
C ALA A 86 -3.25 -2.89 -4.63
N VAL A 87 -2.95 -1.93 -3.76
CA VAL A 87 -1.73 -1.13 -3.83
C VAL A 87 -0.80 -1.52 -2.69
N HIS A 88 0.46 -1.78 -3.04
CA HIS A 88 1.48 -2.16 -2.07
C HIS A 88 2.74 -1.33 -2.24
N SER A 89 3.42 -1.10 -1.11
CA SER A 89 4.84 -0.78 -1.16
C SER A 89 5.60 -2.00 -1.68
N LEU A 90 6.31 -1.84 -2.80
CA LEU A 90 6.95 -2.97 -3.49
C LEU A 90 7.95 -3.74 -2.61
N LYS A 91 8.57 -3.08 -1.62
CA LYS A 91 9.48 -3.72 -0.65
C LYS A 91 8.80 -4.78 0.24
N ASP A 92 7.48 -4.70 0.38
CA ASP A 92 6.70 -5.57 1.26
C ASP A 92 6.07 -6.74 0.49
N MET A 93 6.24 -6.77 -0.85
CA MET A 93 5.77 -7.87 -1.69
C MET A 93 6.69 -9.09 -1.59
N PRO A 94 6.12 -10.31 -1.52
CA PRO A 94 6.91 -11.53 -1.64
C PRO A 94 7.55 -11.64 -3.03
N THR A 95 8.69 -12.33 -3.12
CA THR A 95 9.37 -12.58 -4.40
C THR A 95 8.60 -13.55 -5.29
N GLN A 96 7.88 -14.49 -4.69
CA GLN A 96 6.94 -15.36 -5.37
C GLN A 96 5.54 -14.76 -5.23
N LEU A 97 4.93 -14.41 -6.36
CA LEU A 97 3.55 -13.93 -6.39
C LEU A 97 2.59 -15.11 -6.19
N THR A 98 1.47 -14.83 -5.52
CA THR A 98 0.41 -15.82 -5.32
C THR A 98 -0.25 -16.19 -6.65
N ASP A 99 -0.44 -17.48 -6.89
CA ASP A 99 -1.07 -17.99 -8.10
C ASP A 99 -2.45 -17.36 -8.32
N GLY A 100 -2.74 -16.98 -9.56
CA GLY A 100 -3.98 -16.27 -9.92
C GLY A 100 -3.91 -14.75 -9.76
N LEU A 101 -2.84 -14.20 -9.18
CA LEU A 101 -2.59 -12.77 -9.09
C LEU A 101 -1.35 -12.37 -9.90
N VAL A 102 -1.29 -11.10 -10.28
CA VAL A 102 -0.17 -10.54 -11.04
C VAL A 102 0.17 -9.15 -10.54
N LEU A 103 1.46 -8.79 -10.62
CA LEU A 103 1.88 -7.41 -10.42
C LEU A 103 1.52 -6.59 -11.68
N GLY A 104 0.33 -5.98 -11.67
CA GLY A 104 -0.24 -5.33 -12.85
C GLY A 104 0.46 -4.02 -13.25
N ALA A 105 1.03 -3.28 -12.30
CA ALA A 105 1.72 -2.03 -12.57
C ALA A 105 2.76 -1.70 -11.50
N VAL A 106 3.79 -0.94 -11.91
CA VAL A 106 4.77 -0.34 -11.01
C VAL A 106 4.87 1.14 -11.37
N LEU A 107 4.65 2.02 -10.39
CA LEU A 107 4.80 3.45 -10.58
C LEU A 107 6.28 3.85 -10.66
N SER A 108 6.53 5.06 -11.18
CA SER A 108 7.86 5.69 -11.11
C SER A 108 8.38 5.68 -9.68
N ARG A 109 9.64 5.29 -9.52
CA ARG A 109 10.27 5.11 -8.21
C ARG A 109 10.54 6.48 -7.57
N GLU A 110 10.06 6.65 -6.34
CA GLU A 110 10.44 7.77 -5.48
C GLU A 110 11.88 7.59 -4.94
N ASP A 111 12.37 8.56 -4.17
CA ASP A 111 13.70 8.50 -3.55
C ASP A 111 13.90 7.20 -2.75
N PRO A 112 14.86 6.33 -3.14
CA PRO A 112 15.06 5.04 -2.49
C PRO A 112 15.97 5.10 -1.26
N ARG A 113 16.50 6.28 -0.90
CA ARG A 113 17.49 6.43 0.17
C ARG A 113 16.87 6.22 1.55
N ASP A 114 17.67 5.69 2.46
CA ASP A 114 17.34 5.72 3.89
C ASP A 114 17.60 7.13 4.45
N VAL A 115 16.81 7.53 5.45
CA VAL A 115 16.92 8.85 6.09
C VAL A 115 17.23 8.66 7.57
N LEU A 116 18.21 9.41 8.08
CA LEU A 116 18.44 9.54 9.51
C LEU A 116 17.48 10.58 10.08
N VAL A 117 16.65 10.17 11.02
CA VAL A 117 15.79 11.06 11.80
C VAL A 117 16.31 11.05 13.23
N ASN A 118 16.80 12.20 13.70
CA ASN A 118 17.27 12.34 15.08
C ASN A 118 16.86 13.69 15.66
N ARG A 119 16.90 13.79 16.99
CA ARG A 119 16.58 15.02 17.74
C ARG A 119 17.76 15.99 17.87
N PHE A 120 18.95 15.56 17.47
CA PHE A 120 20.21 16.29 17.66
C PHE A 120 20.49 17.22 16.48
N GLY A 121 19.82 17.04 15.35
CA GLY A 121 20.01 17.85 14.14
C GLY A 121 21.36 17.63 13.48
N CYS A 122 21.99 16.48 13.73
CA CYS A 122 23.35 16.19 13.26
C CYS A 122 23.39 14.96 12.34
N SER A 123 24.52 14.73 11.69
CA SER A 123 24.76 13.54 10.89
C SER A 123 24.94 12.29 11.78
N LEU A 124 25.02 11.12 11.14
CA LEU A 124 25.24 9.85 11.86
C LEU A 124 26.57 9.84 12.62
N GLU A 125 27.60 10.45 12.04
CA GLU A 125 28.97 10.51 12.57
C GLU A 125 29.09 11.46 13.78
N GLU A 126 28.16 12.41 13.89
CA GLU A 126 28.13 13.43 14.94
C GLU A 126 27.17 13.08 16.09
N LEU A 127 26.65 11.85 16.11
CA LEU A 127 25.79 11.41 17.19
C LEU A 127 26.58 11.36 18.52
N PRO A 128 25.98 11.81 19.64
CA PRO A 128 26.63 11.71 20.94
C PRO A 128 27.03 10.26 21.28
N GLU A 129 28.14 10.11 21.98
CA GLU A 129 28.57 8.80 22.46
C GLU A 129 27.47 8.16 23.32
N GLY A 130 27.19 6.88 23.06
CA GLY A 130 26.11 6.15 23.72
C GLY A 130 24.70 6.40 23.16
N ALA A 131 24.57 7.16 22.05
CA ALA A 131 23.28 7.32 21.37
C ALA A 131 22.70 5.97 20.90
N LYS A 132 21.40 5.77 21.14
CA LYS A 132 20.67 4.56 20.73
C LYS A 132 20.01 4.79 19.37
N ILE A 133 20.28 3.91 18.41
CA ILE A 133 19.65 3.91 17.08
C ILE A 133 18.54 2.86 17.04
N GLY A 134 17.32 3.28 16.74
CA GLY A 134 16.17 2.38 16.61
C GLY A 134 15.97 1.94 15.16
N THR A 135 16.16 0.65 14.87
CA THR A 135 15.77 0.04 13.59
C THR A 135 15.36 -1.41 13.82
N SER A 136 14.25 -1.82 13.21
CA SER A 136 13.83 -3.23 13.15
C SER A 136 14.31 -3.94 11.88
N SER A 137 14.98 -3.22 10.97
CA SER A 137 15.48 -3.77 9.71
C SER A 137 16.90 -4.33 9.90
N PRO A 138 17.12 -5.64 9.72
CA PRO A 138 18.47 -6.22 9.74
C PRO A 138 19.39 -5.58 8.71
N ARG A 139 18.87 -5.21 7.52
CA ARG A 139 19.62 -4.52 6.46
C ARG A 139 20.25 -3.20 6.92
N ARG A 140 19.60 -2.47 7.83
CA ARG A 140 20.10 -1.18 8.34
C ARG A 140 21.00 -1.33 9.57
N ALA A 141 20.93 -2.48 10.24
CA ALA A 141 21.71 -2.76 11.44
C ALA A 141 23.04 -3.47 11.15
N ALA A 142 23.13 -4.17 10.01
CA ALA A 142 24.32 -4.88 9.54
C ALA A 142 25.46 -3.94 9.14
#